data_AF-A0A3A1PHZ2-F1
#
_entry.id   AF-A0A3A1PHZ2-F1
#
_cell.length_a   1.000
_cell.length_b   1.000
_cell.length_c   1.000
_cell.angle_alpha   90.00
_cell.angle_beta   90.00
_cell.angle_gamma   90.00
#
_symmetry.space_group_name_H-M   'P 1'
#
loop_
_entity.id
_entity.type
_entity.pdbx_description
1 polymer ?
#
loop_
_entity_poly.entity_id
_entity_poly.type
_entity_poly.pdbx_seq_one_letter_code
_entity_poly.pdbx_strand_id
1 'polypeptide(L)'
;MRLQREAANDNRLRNTEADAAIRRALELFGRHGLGAAQVAHQAAERAAMHGDAEGFASWHEVCANLDRRLAHDLARFAPQTVAPA
;
A
#
# COMPACT_ATOMS: atom_id res chain seq x y z
N MET A 1 -25.87 -31.08 6.80
CA MET A 1 -24.97 -30.03 6.31
C MET A 1 -24.10 -29.55 7.48
N ARG A 2 -22.84 -29.96 7.57
CA ARG A 2 -21.89 -29.40 8.56
C ARG A 2 -21.42 -28.05 8.01
N LEU A 3 -21.84 -26.96 8.64
CA LEU A 3 -21.23 -25.65 8.46
C LEU A 3 -19.76 -25.79 8.87
N GLN A 4 -18.86 -25.81 7.88
CA GLN A 4 -17.45 -25.55 8.15
C GLN A 4 -17.36 -24.11 8.65
N ARG A 5 -17.39 -23.95 9.97
CA ARG A 5 -16.90 -22.74 10.61
C ARG A 5 -15.39 -22.80 10.49
N GLU A 6 -14.86 -22.26 9.39
CA GLU A 6 -13.44 -21.90 9.34
C GLU A 6 -13.15 -21.00 10.53
N ALA A 7 -12.07 -21.29 11.24
CA ALA A 7 -11.68 -20.45 12.36
C ALA A 7 -11.36 -19.06 11.78
N ALA A 8 -11.74 -17.99 12.48
CA ALA A 8 -11.37 -16.64 12.06
C ALA A 8 -9.84 -16.41 11.98
N ASN A 9 -9.01 -17.40 12.37
CA ASN A 9 -7.56 -17.39 12.22
C ASN A 9 -7.03 -18.10 10.96
N ASP A 10 -7.89 -18.75 10.16
CA ASP A 10 -7.51 -19.38 8.90
C ASP A 10 -7.28 -18.28 7.86
N ASN A 11 -6.16 -17.54 8.01
CA ASN A 11 -5.72 -16.50 7.09
C ASN A 11 -5.11 -17.15 5.83
N ARG A 12 -5.83 -18.12 5.24
CA ARG A 12 -5.36 -19.03 4.18
C ARG A 12 -5.22 -18.34 2.82
N LEU A 13 -5.73 -17.11 2.72
CA LEU A 13 -5.56 -16.21 1.59
C LEU A 13 -4.70 -15.02 2.02
N ARG A 14 -3.47 -15.28 2.47
CA ARG A 14 -2.44 -14.24 2.58
C ARG A 14 -2.07 -13.82 1.17
N ASN A 15 -2.60 -12.68 0.73
CA ASN A 15 -2.09 -12.02 -0.46
C ASN A 15 -0.62 -11.62 -0.17
N THR A 16 0.33 -12.31 -0.78
CA THR A 16 1.77 -12.15 -0.51
C THR A 16 2.28 -10.74 -0.76
N GLU A 17 1.66 -10.04 -1.72
CA GLU A 17 1.95 -8.63 -2.05
C GLU A 17 1.50 -7.71 -0.91
N ALA A 18 0.29 -7.90 -0.40
CA ALA A 18 -0.24 -7.16 0.74
C ALA A 18 0.59 -7.42 2.01
N ASP A 19 1.03 -8.66 2.23
CA ASP A 19 1.94 -9.03 3.33
C ASP A 19 3.29 -8.30 3.21
N ALA A 20 3.82 -8.11 1.99
CA ALA A 20 5.06 -7.36 1.77
C ALA A 20 4.88 -5.85 2.03
N ALA A 21 3.79 -5.25 1.54
CA ALA A 21 3.45 -3.85 1.79
C ALA A 21 3.25 -3.57 3.29
N ILE A 22 2.56 -4.47 4.00
CA ILE A 22 2.35 -4.37 5.45
C ILE A 22 3.67 -4.47 6.21
N ARG A 23 4.54 -5.43 5.87
CA ARG A 23 5.88 -5.53 6.50
C ARG A 23 6.67 -4.25 6.32
N ARG A 24 6.72 -3.73 5.10
CA ARG A 24 7.43 -2.48 4.79
C ARG A 24 6.82 -1.28 5.52
N ALA A 25 5.50 -1.21 5.62
CA ALA A 25 4.81 -0.19 6.41
C ALA A 25 5.19 -0.24 7.90
N LEU A 26 5.25 -1.44 8.47
CA LEU A 26 5.66 -1.66 9.87
C LEU A 26 7.13 -1.31 10.10
N GLU A 27 8.02 -1.64 9.18
CA GLU A 27 9.44 -1.22 9.23
C GLU A 27 9.57 0.31 9.18
N LEU A 28 8.83 0.95 8.28
CA LEU A 28 8.81 2.41 8.14
C LEU A 28 8.27 3.08 9.41
N PHE A 29 7.21 2.52 9.99
CA PHE A 29 6.63 2.98 11.25
C PHE A 29 7.60 2.80 12.41
N GLY A 30 8.30 1.66 12.49
CA GLY A 30 9.32 1.44 13.51
C GLY A 30 10.49 2.43 13.41
N ARG A 31 10.83 2.86 12.20
CA ARG A 31 11.94 3.80 11.95
C ARG A 31 11.56 5.28 12.13
N HIS A 32 10.33 5.66 11.74
CA HIS A 32 9.91 7.07 11.62
C HIS A 32 8.71 7.44 12.51
N GLY A 33 8.10 6.47 13.20
CA GLY A 33 6.89 6.68 14.00
C GLY A 33 5.74 7.27 13.18
N LEU A 34 5.06 8.27 13.74
CA LEU A 34 3.94 8.96 13.08
C LEU A 34 4.33 9.62 11.74
N GLY A 35 5.62 9.88 11.49
CA GLY A 35 6.10 10.43 10.23
C GLY A 35 6.14 9.43 9.07
N ALA A 36 5.97 8.13 9.33
CA ALA A 36 6.10 7.08 8.32
C ALA A 36 5.13 7.26 7.13
N ALA A 37 3.88 7.66 7.39
CA ALA A 37 2.90 7.90 6.34
C ALA A 37 3.35 9.02 5.39
N GLN A 38 3.94 10.10 5.93
CA GLN A 38 4.48 11.20 5.11
C GLN A 38 5.68 10.76 4.28
N VAL A 39 6.56 9.92 4.82
CA VAL A 39 7.70 9.36 4.08
C VAL A 39 7.22 8.50 2.92
N ALA A 40 6.19 7.66 3.12
CA ALA A 40 5.58 6.86 2.07
C ALA A 40 4.91 7.74 1.00
N HIS A 41 4.16 8.77 1.38
CA HIS A 41 3.56 9.73 0.45
C HIS A 41 4.62 10.42 -0.42
N GLN A 42 5.70 10.96 0.18
CA GLN A 42 6.78 11.59 -0.59
C GLN A 42 7.49 10.62 -1.53
N ALA A 43 7.62 9.35 -1.13
CA ALA A 43 8.23 8.33 -1.98
C ALA A 43 7.33 7.98 -3.18
N ALA A 44 6.02 7.87 -2.96
CA ALA A 44 5.04 7.69 -4.03
C ALA A 44 5.06 8.89 -4.99
N GLU A 45 5.01 10.12 -4.47
CA GLU A 45 5.08 11.33 -5.28
C GLU A 45 6.35 11.38 -6.14
N ARG A 46 7.51 11.06 -5.57
CA ARG A 46 8.75 10.95 -6.34
C ARG A 46 8.66 9.88 -7.42
N ALA A 47 8.14 8.70 -7.12
CA ALA A 47 8.00 7.62 -8.11
C ALA A 47 7.11 8.06 -9.29
N ALA A 48 5.98 8.71 -9.01
CA ALA A 48 5.11 9.30 -10.04
C ALA A 48 5.84 10.34 -10.89
N MET A 49 6.61 11.24 -10.29
CA MET A 49 7.40 12.25 -11.02
C MET A 49 8.46 11.63 -11.94
N HIS A 50 9.00 10.46 -11.58
CA HIS A 50 9.97 9.73 -12.40
C HIS A 50 9.32 8.79 -13.43
N GLY A 51 7.99 8.72 -13.47
CA GLY A 51 7.26 7.78 -14.33
C GLY A 51 7.34 6.32 -13.89
N ASP A 52 7.79 6.06 -12.65
CA ASP A 52 7.86 4.73 -12.06
C ASP A 52 6.49 4.32 -11.50
N ALA A 53 5.67 3.72 -12.36
CA ALA A 53 4.31 3.29 -12.00
C ALA A 53 4.31 2.15 -10.97
N GLU A 54 5.30 1.26 -11.01
CA GLU A 54 5.43 0.13 -10.08
C GLU A 54 5.84 0.64 -8.69
N GLY A 55 6.84 1.51 -8.63
CA GLY A 55 7.25 2.18 -7.40
C GLY A 55 6.12 3.03 -6.81
N PHE A 56 5.36 3.76 -7.65
CA PHE A 56 4.20 4.50 -7.20
C PHE A 56 3.15 3.59 -6.56
N ALA A 57 2.78 2.49 -7.22
CA ALA A 57 1.81 1.54 -6.69
C ALA A 57 2.26 0.95 -5.35
N SER A 58 3.52 0.53 -5.25
CA SER A 58 4.08 -0.02 -4.01
C SER A 58 4.05 0.99 -2.85
N TRP A 59 4.47 2.23 -3.08
CA TRP A 59 4.44 3.27 -2.03
C TRP A 59 3.03 3.73 -1.70
N HIS A 60 2.12 3.73 -2.67
CA HIS A 60 0.70 4.02 -2.46
C HIS A 60 0.06 2.98 -1.53
N GLU A 61 0.33 1.68 -1.72
CA GLU A 61 -0.17 0.63 -0.83
C GLU A 61 0.40 0.76 0.59
N VAL A 62 1.70 1.04 0.73
CA VAL A 62 2.32 1.30 2.04
C VAL A 62 1.67 2.51 2.72
N CYS A 63 1.43 3.60 1.97
CA CYS A 63 0.75 4.78 2.47
C CYS A 63 -0.70 4.45 2.89
N ALA A 64 -1.43 3.68 2.10
CA ALA A 64 -2.83 3.32 2.38
C ALA A 64 -2.97 2.44 3.64
N ASN A 65 -1.99 1.58 3.92
CA ASN A 65 -1.93 0.79 5.15
C ASN A 65 -1.66 1.64 6.40
N LEU A 66 -0.92 2.75 6.26
CA LEU A 66 -0.58 3.66 7.37
C LEU A 66 -1.64 4.75 7.57
N ASP A 67 -2.04 5.42 6.50
CA ASP A 67 -3.00 6.52 6.49
C ASP A 67 -3.77 6.56 5.15
N ARG A 68 -5.04 6.17 5.19
CA ARG A 68 -5.90 6.14 4.00
C ARG A 68 -6.24 7.52 3.46
N ARG A 69 -6.29 8.56 4.30
CA ARG A 69 -6.59 9.93 3.85
C ARG A 69 -5.42 10.47 3.05
N LEU A 70 -4.21 10.30 3.57
CA LEU A 70 -3.00 10.72 2.89
C LEU A 70 -2.77 9.92 1.59
N ALA A 71 -3.12 8.63 1.58
CA ALA A 71 -3.08 7.85 0.35
C ALA A 71 -4.10 8.34 -0.69
N HIS A 72 -5.28 8.79 -0.28
CA HIS A 72 -6.26 9.36 -1.21
C HIS A 72 -5.72 10.62 -1.92
N ASP A 73 -4.95 11.46 -1.21
CA ASP A 73 -4.31 12.64 -1.80
C ASP A 73 -3.27 12.28 -2.88
N LEU A 74 -2.80 11.02 -2.95
CA LEU A 74 -1.90 10.55 -4.00
C LEU A 74 -2.63 10.28 -5.33
N ALA A 75 -3.96 10.23 -5.35
CA ALA A 75 -4.73 9.99 -6.58
C ALA A 75 -4.43 11.04 -7.68
N ARG A 76 -4.02 12.26 -7.30
CA ARG A 76 -3.60 13.32 -8.24
C ARG A 76 -2.29 13.02 -8.98
N PHE A 77 -1.48 12.11 -8.44
CA PHE A 77 -0.20 11.68 -9.00
C PHE A 77 -0.30 10.30 -9.66
N ALA A 78 -1.49 9.67 -9.63
CA ALA A 78 -1.67 8.36 -10.21
C ALA A 78 -1.27 8.41 -11.70
N PRO A 79 -0.33 7.56 -12.14
CA PRO A 79 -0.01 7.47 -13.56
C PRO A 79 -1.30 7.14 -14.29
N GLN A 80 -1.55 7.87 -15.38
CA GLN A 80 -2.79 7.72 -16.13
C GLN A 80 -2.70 6.39 -16.86
N THR A 81 -3.19 5.32 -16.24
CA THR A 81 -3.27 4.01 -16.87
C THR A 81 -4.28 4.14 -18.00
N VAL A 82 -3.77 4.41 -19.21
CA VAL A 82 -4.57 4.33 -20.43
C VAL A 82 -5.01 2.87 -20.53
N ALA A 83 -6.28 2.60 -20.25
CA ALA A 83 -6.84 1.26 -20.37
C ALA A 83 -6.69 0.77 -21.83
N PRO A 84 -6.26 -0.48 -22.08
CA PRO A 84 -6.33 -1.04 -23.42
C PRO A 84 -7.80 -1.15 -23.84
N ALA A 85 -8.09 -0.66 -25.04
CA ALA A 85 -9.40 -0.62 -25.68
C ALA A 85 -9.98 -2.02 -25.98
#